data_AF-A0A497Q7H9-F1
#
_entry.id   AF-A0A497Q7H9-F1
#
_cell.length_a   1.000
_cell.length_b   1.000
_cell.length_c   1.000
_cell.angle_alpha   90.00
_cell.angle_beta   90.00
_cell.angle_gamma   90.00
#
_symmetry.space_group_name_H-M   'P 1'
#
loop_
_entity.id
_entity.type
_entity.pdbx_description
1 polymer ?
#
loop_
_entity_poly.entity_id
_entity_poly.type
_entity_poly.pdbx_seq_one_letter_code
_entity_poly.pdbx_strand_id
1 'polypeptide(L)'
;MNLEVTRGEGLPVTRRKVEIVERKGKGHPDTLCDKAAEELSVRLSEYYLEAFGRVQHHNVDKVLLVGGQSNARFGGGDVIEPIYLLLSGRAV
;
A
#
# COMPACT_ATOMS: atom_id res chain seq x y z
N MET A 1 -6.68 30.33 7.02
CA MET A 1 -5.74 29.54 6.21
C MET A 1 -4.43 30.29 6.23
N ASN A 2 -3.36 29.68 6.75
CA ASN A 2 -2.04 30.31 6.79
C ASN A 2 -1.27 29.77 5.59
N LEU A 3 -1.16 30.57 4.54
CA LEU A 3 -0.47 30.21 3.31
C LEU A 3 0.77 31.08 3.20
N GLU A 4 1.93 30.44 3.15
CA GLU A 4 3.22 31.08 3.07
C GLU A 4 3.92 30.63 1.78
N VAL A 5 4.46 31.58 1.03
CA VAL A 5 5.23 31.31 -0.20
C VAL A 5 6.61 31.90 -0.01
N THR A 6 7.62 31.03 -0.04
CA THR A 6 9.03 31.41 0.13
C THR A 6 9.86 30.95 -1.06
N ARG A 7 11.07 31.49 -1.18
CA ARG A 7 12.03 31.03 -2.19
C ARG A 7 12.57 29.66 -1.77
N GLY A 8 12.61 28.71 -2.70
CA GLY A 8 13.19 27.40 -2.45
C GLY A 8 14.69 27.46 -2.12
N GLU A 9 15.11 26.71 -1.11
CA GLU A 9 16.51 26.63 -0.65
C GLU A 9 17.21 25.35 -1.13
N GLY A 10 18.53 25.41 -1.24
CA GLY A 10 19.39 24.28 -1.61
C GLY A 10 19.56 24.07 -3.12
N LEU A 11 20.44 23.12 -3.47
CA LEU A 11 20.67 22.71 -4.85
C LEU A 11 19.49 21.87 -5.36
N PRO A 12 18.89 22.23 -6.51
CA PRO A 12 17.87 21.40 -7.16
C PRO A 12 18.36 19.96 -7.31
N VAL A 13 17.46 18.98 -7.18
CA VAL A 13 17.80 17.54 -7.28
C VAL A 13 18.58 17.25 -8.56
N THR A 14 18.14 17.82 -9.68
CA THR A 14 18.79 17.72 -11.00
C THR A 14 20.21 18.29 -11.09
N ARG A 15 20.66 19.07 -10.10
CA ARG A 15 22.01 19.64 -10.01
C ARG A 15 22.87 18.97 -8.93
N ARG A 16 22.38 17.94 -8.26
CA ARG A 16 23.17 17.15 -7.30
C ARG A 16 24.13 16.24 -8.04
N LYS A 17 25.26 15.89 -7.40
CA LYS A 17 26.27 15.00 -7.99
C LYS A 17 25.80 13.56 -8.13
N VAL A 18 24.86 13.13 -7.27
CA VAL A 18 24.32 11.77 -7.21
C VAL A 18 22.83 11.85 -6.92
N GLU A 19 22.05 11.03 -7.61
CA GLU A 19 20.62 10.83 -7.40
C GLU A 19 20.31 9.32 -7.51
N ILE A 20 19.49 8.81 -6.59
CA ILE A 20 19.04 7.42 -6.57
C ILE A 20 17.53 7.43 -6.38
N VAL A 21 16.81 6.70 -7.23
CA VAL A 21 15.35 6.59 -7.21
C VAL A 21 14.97 5.12 -7.28
N GLU A 22 14.02 4.71 -6.45
CA GLU A 22 13.45 3.36 -6.45
C GLU A 22 11.95 3.41 -6.67
N ARG A 23 11.40 2.43 -7.41
CA ARG A 23 9.97 2.21 -7.53
C ARG A 23 9.66 0.73 -7.36
N LYS A 24 8.81 0.41 -6.40
CA LYS A 24 8.26 -0.94 -6.22
C LYS A 24 7.09 -1.16 -7.19
N GLY A 25 7.19 -2.25 -7.97
CA GLY A 25 6.20 -2.59 -9.00
C GLY A 25 4.89 -3.13 -8.42
N LYS A 26 3.86 -3.28 -9.26
CA LYS A 26 2.52 -3.72 -8.82
C LYS A 26 2.50 -5.07 -8.09
N GLY A 27 3.41 -5.98 -8.42
CA GLY A 27 3.54 -7.31 -7.80
C GLY A 27 4.55 -7.38 -6.65
N HIS A 28 5.19 -6.27 -6.29
CA HIS A 28 6.08 -6.25 -5.13
C HIS A 28 5.24 -6.49 -3.85
N PRO A 29 5.66 -7.37 -2.92
CA PRO A 29 4.91 -7.68 -1.71
C PRO A 29 4.43 -6.44 -0.94
N ASP A 30 5.31 -5.46 -0.70
CA ASP A 30 4.93 -4.20 -0.04
C ASP A 30 3.83 -3.43 -0.79
N THR A 31 3.93 -3.33 -2.12
CA THR A 31 2.90 -2.66 -2.92
C THR A 31 1.57 -3.42 -2.90
N LEU A 32 1.60 -4.75 -2.74
CA LEU A 32 0.39 -5.55 -2.53
C LEU A 32 -0.23 -5.26 -1.15
N CYS A 33 0.58 -5.14 -0.09
CA CYS A 33 0.11 -4.73 1.24
C CYS A 33 -0.54 -3.35 1.20
N ASP A 34 0.13 -2.35 0.60
CA ASP A 34 -0.39 -0.98 0.47
C ASP A 34 -1.74 -0.97 -0.26
N LYS A 35 -1.83 -1.72 -1.37
CA LYS A 35 -3.08 -1.81 -2.15
C LYS A 35 -4.19 -2.55 -1.41
N ALA A 36 -3.87 -3.59 -0.66
CA ALA A 36 -4.87 -4.33 0.11
C ALA A 36 -5.43 -3.47 1.26
N ALA A 37 -4.57 -2.70 1.94
CA ALA A 37 -4.98 -1.76 2.99
C ALA A 37 -5.91 -0.67 2.42
N GLU A 38 -5.53 -0.06 1.30
CA GLU A 38 -6.29 1.00 0.65
C GLU A 38 -7.65 0.48 0.16
N GLU A 39 -7.68 -0.65 -0.55
CA GLU A 39 -8.94 -1.23 -1.05
C GLU A 39 -9.87 -1.57 0.11
N LEU A 40 -9.36 -2.12 1.22
CA LEU A 40 -10.17 -2.37 2.42
C LEU A 40 -10.74 -1.06 3.00
N SER A 41 -9.95 0.02 3.07
CA SER A 41 -10.42 1.32 3.58
C SER A 41 -11.50 1.93 2.67
N VAL A 42 -11.32 1.87 1.35
CA VAL A 42 -12.31 2.34 0.37
C VAL A 42 -13.61 1.58 0.53
N ARG A 43 -13.56 0.23 0.54
CA ARG A 43 -14.78 -0.59 0.67
C ARG A 43 -15.47 -0.42 2.02
N LEU A 44 -14.73 -0.28 3.11
CA LEU A 44 -15.31 0.04 4.41
C LEU A 44 -15.99 1.41 4.38
N SER A 45 -15.37 2.42 3.77
CA SER A 45 -15.94 3.76 3.64
C SER A 45 -17.24 3.75 2.83
N GLU A 46 -17.26 3.07 1.69
CA GLU A 46 -18.45 2.89 0.85
C GLU A 46 -19.56 2.20 1.64
N TYR A 47 -19.26 1.07 2.27
CA TYR A 47 -20.19 0.36 3.13
C TYR A 47 -20.76 1.26 4.23
N TYR A 48 -19.92 2.05 4.90
CA TYR A 48 -20.36 2.93 5.97
C TYR A 48 -21.26 4.06 5.46
N LEU A 49 -20.96 4.62 4.29
CA LEU A 49 -21.81 5.63 3.65
C LEU A 49 -23.18 5.06 3.31
N GLU A 50 -23.23 3.85 2.73
CA GLU A 50 -24.48 3.17 2.38
C GLU A 50 -25.31 2.81 3.61
N ALA A 51 -24.68 2.28 4.66
CA ALA A 51 -25.37 1.75 5.83
C ALA A 51 -25.70 2.82 6.90
N PHE A 52 -24.87 3.87 7.02
CA PHE A 52 -24.96 4.84 8.12
C PHE A 52 -24.98 6.31 7.65
N GLY A 53 -24.90 6.57 6.35
CA GLY A 53 -24.91 7.92 5.78
C GLY A 53 -23.64 8.74 6.07
N ARG A 54 -22.60 8.12 6.63
CA ARG A 54 -21.29 8.73 6.90
C ARG A 54 -20.21 7.67 7.03
N VAL A 55 -18.98 8.02 6.70
CA VAL A 55 -17.82 7.16 6.99
C VAL A 55 -17.61 7.07 8.50
N GLN A 56 -17.54 5.84 9.02
CA GLN A 56 -17.23 5.57 10.43
C GLN A 56 -15.72 5.47 10.62
N HIS A 57 -15.27 5.66 11.87
CA HIS A 57 -13.84 5.66 12.18
C HIS A 57 -13.22 4.29 11.91
N HIS A 58 -12.26 4.23 10.99
CA HIS A 58 -11.45 3.05 10.76
C HIS A 58 -10.04 3.44 10.34
N ASN A 59 -9.07 2.59 10.65
CA ASN A 59 -7.68 2.67 10.20
C ASN A 59 -7.17 1.24 10.02
N VAL A 60 -7.03 0.81 8.76
CA VAL A 60 -6.71 -0.58 8.36
C VAL A 60 -5.37 -0.66 7.62
N ASP A 61 -4.45 0.22 8.00
CA ASP A 61 -3.14 0.47 7.40
C ASP A 61 -2.05 -0.49 7.89
N LYS A 62 -2.40 -1.57 8.60
CA LYS A 62 -1.45 -2.57 9.13
C LYS A 62 -1.68 -3.89 8.42
N VAL A 63 -1.04 -4.09 7.27
CA VAL A 63 -1.16 -5.32 6.49
C VAL A 63 0.14 -6.10 6.52
N LEU A 64 0.05 -7.40 6.76
CA LEU A 64 1.17 -8.33 6.71
C LEU A 64 0.95 -9.34 5.59
N LEU A 65 1.89 -9.40 4.65
CA LEU A 65 1.99 -10.46 3.64
C LEU A 65 3.14 -11.39 4.03
N VAL A 66 2.80 -12.61 4.41
CA VAL A 66 3.76 -13.69 4.70
C VAL A 66 3.93 -14.51 3.43
N GLY A 67 5.18 -14.59 2.96
CA GLY A 67 5.51 -15.37 1.77
C GLY A 67 5.17 -16.85 1.96
N GLY A 68 4.62 -17.46 0.91
CA GLY A 68 4.48 -18.90 0.80
C GLY A 68 5.68 -19.54 0.09
N GLN A 69 5.46 -20.69 -0.53
CA GLN A 69 6.49 -21.43 -1.28
C GLN A 69 5.92 -21.94 -2.60
N SER A 70 6.76 -21.93 -3.64
CA SER A 70 6.39 -22.43 -4.97
C SER A 70 7.54 -23.18 -5.61
N ASN A 71 7.22 -24.25 -6.35
CA ASN A 71 8.14 -24.94 -7.24
C ASN A 71 7.88 -24.52 -8.69
N ALA A 72 8.44 -23.37 -9.08
CA ALA A 72 8.31 -22.83 -10.43
C ALA A 72 9.25 -23.55 -11.42
N ARG A 73 8.74 -23.91 -12.61
CA ARG A 73 9.48 -24.60 -13.67
C ARG A 73 9.08 -24.08 -15.05
N PHE A 74 9.88 -24.34 -16.08
CA PHE A 74 9.45 -23.99 -17.44
C PHE A 74 8.17 -24.76 -17.79
N GLY A 75 7.20 -24.05 -18.38
CA GLY A 75 5.90 -24.63 -18.74
C GLY A 75 4.91 -24.81 -17.57
N GLY A 76 5.23 -24.37 -16.34
CA GLY A 76 4.28 -24.42 -15.23
C GLY A 76 4.91 -24.36 -13.84
N GLY A 77 4.30 -25.02 -12.88
CA GLY A 77 4.75 -24.99 -11.50
C GLY A 77 3.63 -25.31 -10.53
N ASP A 78 3.97 -25.44 -9.26
CA ASP A 78 3.02 -25.66 -8.18
C ASP A 78 3.26 -24.66 -7.06
N VAL A 79 2.19 -24.13 -6.48
CA VAL A 79 2.25 -23.42 -5.19
C VAL A 79 2.17 -24.49 -4.11
N ILE A 80 3.26 -24.65 -3.36
CA ILE A 80 3.40 -25.66 -2.31
C ILE A 80 2.76 -25.15 -1.02
N GLU A 81 3.04 -23.88 -0.69
CA GLU A 81 2.49 -23.20 0.47
C GLU A 81 1.91 -21.87 0.00
N PRO A 82 0.63 -21.57 0.28
CA PRO A 82 0.00 -20.33 -0.18
C PRO A 82 0.61 -19.12 0.54
N ILE A 83 0.58 -17.97 -0.14
CA ILE A 83 0.82 -16.69 0.51
C ILE A 83 -0.27 -16.47 1.57
N TYR A 84 0.12 -16.01 2.75
CA TYR A 84 -0.82 -15.62 3.80
C TYR A 84 -0.87 -14.09 3.91
N LEU A 85 -2.09 -13.54 3.87
CA LEU A 85 -2.34 -12.10 3.99
C LEU A 85 -3.18 -11.83 5.24
N LEU A 86 -2.62 -11.07 6.17
CA LEU A 86 -3.31 -10.61 7.37
C LEU A 86 -3.63 -9.13 7.24
N LEU A 87 -4.92 -8.82 7.13
CA LEU A 87 -5.44 -7.46 7.18
C LEU A 87 -5.68 -7.08 8.65
N SER A 88 -5.01 -6.04 9.14
CA SER A 88 -5.09 -5.61 10.54
C SER A 88 -5.33 -4.11 10.67
N GLY A 89 -5.90 -3.71 11.79
CA GLY A 89 -6.27 -2.34 12.08
C GLY A 89 -7.43 -2.21 13.06
N ARG A 90 -8.15 -1.09 12.96
CA ARG A 90 -9.33 -0.75 13.77
C ARG A 90 -10.49 -0.42 12.84
N ALA A 91 -11.68 -0.92 13.15
CA ALA A 91 -12.94 -0.55 12.49
C ALA A 91 -14.07 -0.62 13.54
N VAL A 92 -15.08 0.25 13.44
CA VAL A 92 -16.24 0.36 14.35
C VAL A 92 -17.55 0.47 13.60
#